data_AF-A0A1L8DPM8-F1
#
_entry.id   AF-A0A1L8DPM8-F1
#
_cell.length_a   1.000
_cell.length_b   1.000
_cell.length_c   1.000
_cell.angle_alpha   90.00
_cell.angle_beta   90.00
_cell.angle_gamma   90.00
#
_symmetry.space_group_name_H-M   'P 1'
#
loop_
_entity.id
_entity.type
_entity.pdbx_description
1 polymer ?
#
loop_
_entity_poly.entity_id
_entity_poly.type
_entity_poly.pdbx_seq_one_letter_code
_entity_poly.pdbx_strand_id
1 'polypeptide(L)'
;MAYSQVIPQPIVDIILPCALESGSSPQSLAKIQSGDLSDIKELYGCFTDCISRKLGIITDDDAFHLNIFQDHVKQVVKPELVTLISEQCVDKVGSTKCTYTGTLYRCLVDIIWGSYFS
;
A
#
# COMPACT_ATOMS: atom_id res chain seq x y z
N MET A 1 8.45 -6.44 -20.67
CA MET A 1 9.10 -6.72 -19.38
C MET A 1 7.97 -6.86 -18.36
N ALA A 2 7.64 -8.08 -17.96
CA ALA A 2 6.57 -8.32 -17.01
C ALA A 2 7.08 -7.94 -15.60
N TYR A 3 6.69 -6.77 -15.12
CA TYR A 3 6.83 -6.45 -13.71
C TYR A 3 5.99 -7.49 -12.96
N SER A 4 6.63 -8.35 -12.18
CA SER A 4 5.93 -9.38 -11.43
C SER A 4 4.94 -8.71 -10.49
N GLN A 5 3.68 -9.15 -10.50
CA GLN A 5 2.66 -8.81 -9.50
C GLN A 5 3.02 -9.26 -8.07
N VAL A 6 4.25 -9.78 -7.92
CA VAL A 6 4.86 -10.29 -6.72
C VAL A 6 5.74 -9.20 -6.12
N ILE A 7 5.31 -8.66 -4.97
CA ILE A 7 6.11 -7.70 -4.20
C ILE A 7 7.34 -8.39 -3.58
N PRO A 8 8.45 -7.64 -3.34
CA PRO A 8 9.65 -8.19 -2.72
C PRO A 8 9.40 -8.75 -1.32
N GLN A 9 10.14 -9.81 -0.94
CA GLN A 9 10.03 -10.44 0.40
C GLN A 9 10.14 -9.48 1.59
N PRO A 10 11.03 -8.46 1.60
CA PRO A 10 11.05 -7.48 2.69
C PRO A 10 9.72 -6.74 2.88
N ILE A 11 8.96 -6.54 1.79
CA ILE A 11 7.63 -5.95 1.86
C ILE A 11 6.63 -6.98 2.39
N VAL A 12 6.76 -8.26 2.01
CA VAL A 12 5.92 -9.35 2.55
C VAL A 12 6.07 -9.47 4.07
N ASP A 13 7.29 -9.40 4.61
CA ASP A 13 7.57 -9.47 6.05
C ASP A 13 6.90 -8.32 6.83
N ILE A 14 6.69 -7.18 6.18
CA ILE A 14 6.03 -6.00 6.77
C ILE A 14 4.50 -6.15 6.70
N ILE A 15 4.00 -6.67 5.59
CA ILE A 15 2.56 -6.78 5.30
C ILE A 15 1.90 -7.97 6.00
N LEU A 16 2.57 -9.12 6.07
CA LEU A 16 2.04 -10.35 6.66
C LEU A 16 1.53 -10.19 8.11
N PRO A 17 2.26 -9.56 9.06
CA PRO A 17 1.74 -9.34 10.40
C PRO A 17 0.49 -8.45 10.42
N CYS A 18 0.41 -7.44 9.56
CA CYS A 18 -0.79 -6.61 9.43
C CYS A 18 -2.00 -7.40 8.95
N ALA A 19 -1.78 -8.40 8.09
CA ALA A 19 -2.85 -9.24 7.55
C ALA A 19 -3.43 -10.13 8.64
N LEU A 20 -2.54 -10.68 9.48
CA LEU A 20 -2.90 -11.47 10.65
C LEU A 20 -3.67 -10.62 11.66
N GLU A 21 -3.20 -9.40 11.97
CA GLU A 21 -3.88 -8.47 12.87
C GLU A 21 -5.26 -8.02 12.35
N SER A 22 -5.40 -7.87 11.03
CA SER A 22 -6.64 -7.45 10.38
C SER A 22 -7.65 -8.58 10.21
N GLY A 23 -7.30 -9.82 10.58
CA GLY A 23 -8.17 -10.99 10.43
C GLY A 23 -8.34 -11.45 8.98
N SER A 24 -7.35 -11.24 8.12
CA SER A 24 -7.38 -11.69 6.72
C SER A 24 -7.59 -13.21 6.62
N SER A 25 -8.30 -13.65 5.58
CA SER A 25 -8.57 -15.07 5.35
C SER A 25 -7.27 -15.87 5.12
N PRO A 26 -7.25 -17.18 5.41
CA PRO A 26 -6.09 -18.03 5.12
C PRO A 26 -5.65 -17.99 3.64
N GLN A 27 -6.60 -17.79 2.72
CA GLN A 27 -6.31 -17.64 1.29
C GLN A 27 -5.62 -16.31 0.98
N SER A 28 -6.10 -15.22 1.58
CA SER A 28 -5.44 -13.91 1.46
C SER A 28 -4.02 -13.96 2.05
N LEU A 29 -3.83 -14.62 3.20
CA LEU A 29 -2.53 -14.80 3.84
C LEU A 29 -1.55 -15.57 2.95
N ALA A 30 -1.98 -16.67 2.33
CA ALA A 30 -1.15 -17.45 1.41
C ALA A 30 -0.69 -16.63 0.20
N LYS A 31 -1.59 -15.80 -0.36
CA LYS A 31 -1.26 -14.88 -1.46
C LYS A 31 -0.25 -13.82 -1.04
N ILE A 32 -0.43 -13.21 0.14
CA ILE A 32 0.53 -12.26 0.72
C ILE A 32 1.91 -12.89 0.90
N GLN A 33 1.97 -14.12 1.43
CA GLN A 33 3.23 -14.85 1.61
C GLN A 33 3.94 -15.11 0.28
N SER A 34 3.20 -15.39 -0.79
CA SER A 34 3.75 -15.50 -2.14
C SER A 34 4.04 -14.16 -2.80
N GLY A 35 3.80 -13.03 -2.11
CA GLY A 35 3.94 -11.67 -2.60
C GLY A 35 2.86 -11.23 -3.58
N ASP A 36 1.84 -12.05 -3.82
CA ASP A 36 0.74 -11.75 -4.73
C ASP A 36 -0.33 -10.92 -4.01
N LEU A 37 -0.50 -9.66 -4.43
CA LEU A 37 -1.48 -8.74 -3.86
C LEU A 37 -2.71 -8.51 -4.76
N SER A 38 -2.80 -9.21 -5.89
CA SER A 38 -3.74 -8.88 -6.99
C SER A 38 -5.23 -9.03 -6.63
N ASP A 39 -5.57 -9.76 -5.57
CA ASP A 39 -6.94 -10.13 -5.20
C ASP A 39 -7.28 -9.92 -3.72
N ILE A 40 -6.43 -9.23 -2.97
CA ILE A 40 -6.64 -9.07 -1.53
C ILE A 40 -7.65 -7.94 -1.34
N LYS A 41 -8.93 -8.30 -1.21
CA LYS A 41 -10.01 -7.33 -0.94
C LYS A 41 -9.83 -6.64 0.40
N GLU A 42 -9.09 -7.27 1.31
CA GLU A 42 -8.71 -6.73 2.62
C GLU A 42 -7.60 -5.66 2.53
N LEU A 43 -7.08 -5.33 1.34
CA LEU A 43 -6.07 -4.28 1.15
C LEU A 43 -6.54 -2.88 1.57
N TYR A 44 -7.84 -2.68 1.75
CA TYR A 44 -8.43 -1.38 2.02
C TYR A 44 -8.93 -1.34 3.45
N GLY A 45 -8.29 -0.55 4.31
CA GLY A 45 -8.78 -0.32 5.67
C GLY A 45 -7.68 -0.36 6.74
N CYS A 46 -7.98 -1.01 7.87
CA CYS A 46 -7.03 -1.18 8.99
C CYS A 46 -5.71 -1.83 8.55
N PHE A 47 -5.77 -2.69 7.53
CA PHE A 47 -4.60 -3.36 6.99
C PHE A 47 -3.60 -2.39 6.37
N THR A 48 -4.07 -1.48 5.50
CA THR A 48 -3.21 -0.45 4.88
C THR A 48 -2.71 0.57 5.89
N ASP A 49 -3.52 0.90 6.90
CA ASP A 49 -3.08 1.74 8.02
C ASP A 49 -1.99 1.07 8.86
N CYS A 50 -2.11 -0.22 9.16
CA CYS A 50 -1.07 -0.97 9.87
C CYS A 50 0.25 -0.99 9.07
N ILE A 51 0.17 -1.25 7.77
CA ILE A 51 1.34 -1.25 6.89
C ILE A 51 2.00 0.14 6.89
N SER A 52 1.20 1.19 6.76
CA SER A 52 1.67 2.57 6.73
C SER A 52 2.36 2.97 8.04
N ARG A 53 1.88 2.49 9.19
CA ARG A 53 2.55 2.70 10.48
C ARG A 53 3.84 1.92 10.62
N LYS A 54 3.86 0.65 10.20
CA LYS A 54 5.09 -0.16 10.20
C LYS A 54 6.18 0.40 9.29
N LEU A 55 5.79 1.02 8.18
CA LEU A 55 6.71 1.69 7.25
C LEU A 55 7.12 3.09 7.72
N GLY A 56 6.52 3.63 8.78
CA GLY A 56 6.75 5.01 9.23
C GLY A 56 6.16 6.07 8.30
N ILE A 57 5.31 5.67 7.34
CA ILE A 57 4.54 6.57 6.50
C ILE A 57 3.52 7.34 7.35
N ILE A 58 3.01 6.69 8.40
CA ILE A 58 2.15 7.30 9.40
C ILE A 58 2.73 7.06 10.78
N THR A 59 2.83 8.11 11.57
CA THR A 59 3.25 8.03 12.97
C THR A 59 2.07 7.71 13.90
N ASP A 60 2.37 7.38 15.15
CA ASP A 60 1.35 7.05 16.16
C ASP A 60 0.42 8.23 16.50
N ASP A 61 0.83 9.46 16.21
CA ASP A 61 0.03 10.69 16.33
C ASP A 61 -0.76 11.04 15.05
N ASP A 62 -0.87 10.09 14.12
CA ASP A 62 -1.60 10.24 12.86
C ASP A 62 -1.03 11.36 11.97
N ALA A 63 0.30 11.56 11.97
CA ALA A 63 0.97 12.43 11.01
C ALA A 63 1.46 11.64 9.79
N PHE A 64 1.14 12.15 8.59
CA PHE A 64 1.57 11.54 7.33
C PHE A 64 2.92 12.09 6.87
N HIS A 65 3.88 11.19 6.60
CA HIS A 65 5.22 11.51 6.12
C HIS A 65 5.35 11.25 4.61
N LEU A 66 5.12 12.29 3.83
CA LEU A 66 5.17 12.24 2.36
C LEU A 66 6.51 11.72 1.81
N ASN A 67 7.62 12.14 2.40
CA ASN A 67 8.96 11.73 1.99
C ASN A 67 9.17 10.21 2.15
N ILE A 68 8.75 9.64 3.29
CA ILE A 68 8.86 8.20 3.56
C ILE A 68 7.94 7.42 2.60
N PHE A 69 6.73 7.92 2.36
CA PHE A 69 5.83 7.34 1.36
C PHE A 69 6.45 7.30 -0.03
N GLN A 70 6.98 8.43 -0.52
CA GLN A 70 7.66 8.50 -1.82
C GLN A 70 8.85 7.55 -1.91
N ASP A 71 9.61 7.41 -0.83
CA ASP A 71 10.77 6.52 -0.75
C ASP A 71 10.41 5.03 -0.88
N HIS A 72 9.24 4.63 -0.38
CA HIS A 72 8.73 3.27 -0.57
C HIS A 72 8.08 3.09 -1.94
N VAL A 73 7.29 4.07 -2.40
CA VAL A 73 6.58 3.98 -3.68
C VAL A 73 7.57 3.90 -4.84
N LYS A 74 8.66 4.67 -4.83
CA LYS A 74 9.70 4.62 -5.88
C LYS A 74 10.45 3.29 -5.99
N GLN A 75 10.36 2.42 -4.97
CA GLN A 75 10.93 1.06 -5.03
C GLN A 75 10.01 0.09 -5.77
N VAL A 76 8.72 0.41 -5.86
CA VAL A 76 7.68 -0.47 -6.42
C VAL A 76 7.24 0.00 -7.80
N VAL A 77 7.15 1.32 -8.02
CA VAL A 77 6.69 1.92 -9.26
C VAL A 77 7.78 2.75 -9.94
N LYS A 78 7.58 3.05 -11.23
CA LYS A 78 8.47 3.94 -11.96
C LYS A 78 8.45 5.36 -11.36
N PRO A 79 9.57 6.10 -11.44
CA PRO A 79 9.68 7.46 -10.90
C PRO A 79 8.57 8.42 -11.38
N GLU A 80 8.15 8.29 -12.63
CA GLU A 80 7.05 9.06 -13.24
C GLU A 80 5.70 8.88 -12.51
N LEU A 81 5.45 7.67 -12.01
CA LEU A 81 4.24 7.36 -11.23
C LEU A 81 4.34 7.89 -9.80
N VAL A 82 5.55 7.99 -9.24
CA VAL A 82 5.75 8.52 -7.87
C VAL A 82 5.28 9.96 -7.78
N THR A 83 5.66 10.81 -8.75
CA THR A 83 5.23 12.21 -8.81
C THR A 83 3.71 12.29 -8.99
N LEU A 84 3.16 11.52 -9.93
CA LEU A 84 1.73 11.51 -10.22
C LEU A 84 0.89 11.09 -9.01
N ILE A 85 1.30 10.03 -8.30
CA ILE A 85 0.66 9.56 -7.07
C ILE A 85 0.77 10.64 -5.98
N SER A 86 1.93 11.29 -5.85
CA SER A 86 2.13 12.33 -4.84
C SER A 86 1.21 13.52 -5.05
N GLU A 87 1.06 13.97 -6.29
CA GLU A 87 0.22 15.12 -6.64
C GLU A 87 -1.29 14.81 -6.57
N GLN A 88 -1.70 13.58 -6.86
CA GLN A 88 -3.12 13.24 -6.99
C GLN A 88 -3.72 12.51 -5.79
N CYS A 89 -2.90 11.81 -5.00
CA CYS A 89 -3.39 10.89 -3.98
C CYS A 89 -3.10 11.34 -2.54
N VAL A 90 -2.07 12.16 -2.31
CA VAL A 90 -1.65 12.57 -0.95
C VAL A 90 -2.72 13.39 -0.24
N ASP A 91 -3.43 14.25 -0.97
CA ASP A 91 -4.54 15.03 -0.41
C ASP A 91 -5.79 14.19 -0.09
N LYS A 92 -5.77 12.89 -0.44
CA LYS A 92 -6.85 11.94 -0.12
C LYS A 92 -6.59 11.18 1.17
N VAL A 93 -5.50 11.48 1.88
CA VAL A 93 -5.25 10.94 3.21
C VAL A 93 -6.40 11.36 4.14
N GLY A 94 -7.13 10.38 4.66
CA GLY A 94 -8.24 10.59 5.57
C GLY A 94 -7.74 10.91 6.98
N SER A 95 -8.65 11.28 7.88
CA SER A 95 -8.34 11.61 9.29
C SER A 95 -8.78 10.52 10.27
N THR A 96 -9.27 9.39 9.78
CA THR A 96 -9.96 8.38 10.59
C THR A 96 -9.14 7.11 10.65
N LYS A 97 -8.81 6.66 11.87
CA LYS A 97 -8.12 5.39 12.12
C LYS A 97 -8.78 4.24 11.34
N CYS A 98 -7.97 3.41 10.68
CA CYS A 98 -8.35 2.37 9.73
C CYS A 98 -8.89 2.83 8.36
N THR A 99 -9.09 4.11 8.11
CA THR A 99 -9.43 4.63 6.76
C THR A 99 -8.52 5.77 6.34
N TYR A 100 -7.48 6.02 7.13
CA TYR A 100 -6.54 7.13 6.98
C TYR A 100 -5.80 7.00 5.64
N THR A 101 -5.36 5.78 5.30
CA THR A 101 -4.65 5.50 4.05
C THR A 101 -5.47 4.73 3.02
N GLY A 102 -6.66 4.24 3.37
CA GLY A 102 -7.47 3.44 2.46
C GLY A 102 -7.76 4.18 1.13
N THR A 103 -8.05 5.48 1.21
CA THR A 103 -8.32 6.30 0.03
C THR A 103 -7.04 6.69 -0.73
N LEU A 104 -5.93 6.91 -0.03
CA LEU A 104 -4.60 7.10 -0.62
C LEU A 104 -4.18 5.87 -1.44
N TYR A 105 -4.23 4.68 -0.84
CA TYR A 105 -3.85 3.43 -1.50
C TYR A 105 -4.77 3.09 -2.65
N ARG A 106 -6.08 3.35 -2.53
CA ARG A 106 -7.00 3.18 -3.65
C ARG A 106 -6.62 4.06 -4.84
N CYS A 107 -6.31 5.34 -4.58
CA CYS A 107 -5.84 6.24 -5.63
C CYS A 107 -4.50 5.79 -6.24
N LEU A 108 -3.58 5.30 -5.42
CA LEU A 108 -2.32 4.71 -5.88
C LEU A 108 -2.56 3.51 -6.79
N VAL A 109 -3.44 2.59 -6.40
CA VAL A 109 -3.81 1.42 -7.22
C VAL A 109 -4.48 1.85 -8.51
N ASP A 110 -5.40 2.82 -8.48
CA ASP A 110 -6.09 3.34 -9.67
C ASP A 110 -5.09 3.95 -10.68
N ILE A 111 -4.12 4.73 -10.22
CA ILE A 111 -3.07 5.33 -11.07
C ILE A 111 -2.16 4.24 -11.65
N ILE A 112 -1.74 3.29 -10.82
CA ILE A 112 -0.88 2.19 -11.27
C ILE A 112 -1.64 1.35 -12.31
N TRP A 113 -2.85 0.89 -12.01
CA TRP A 113 -3.66 0.10 -12.95
C TRP A 113 -3.98 0.86 -14.23
N GLY A 114 -4.34 2.14 -14.15
CA GLY A 114 -4.58 2.98 -15.32
C GLY A 114 -3.33 3.10 -16.21
N SER A 115 -2.14 3.11 -15.61
CA SER A 115 -0.87 3.16 -16.35
C SER A 115 -0.43 1.82 -16.94
N TYR A 116 -0.98 0.70 -16.45
CA TYR A 116 -0.70 -0.65 -16.97
C TYR A 116 -1.67 -1.09 -18.09
N PHE A 117 -2.87 -0.51 -18.15
CA PHE A 117 -3.93 -0.87 -19.09
C PHE A 117 -4.23 0.19 -20.17
N SER A 118 -3.47 1.30 -20.22
CA SER A 118 -3.60 2.35 -21.24
C SER A 118 -2.52 2.28 -22.32
#